data_AF-A0A530M486-F1
#
_entry.id   AF-A0A530M486-F1
#
_cell.length_a   1.000
_cell.length_b   1.000
_cell.length_c   1.000
_cell.angle_alpha   90.00
_cell.angle_beta   90.00
_cell.angle_gamma   90.00
#
_symmetry.space_group_name_H-M   'P 1'
#
loop_
_entity.id
_entity.type
_entity.pdbx_description
1 polymer ?
#
loop_
_entity_poly.entity_id
_entity_poly.type
_entity_poly.pdbx_seq_one_letter_code
_entity_poly.pdbx_strand_id
1 'polypeptide(L)'
;SDDFTLMSPFGGKPTRGVEMTSERWEAMGRFFKNGTLEQELVQAYAAADMVVLALIERAHGEVGGLPAQDWPLRVTLVYRREGSEWRLAHRHADPLARGISLE
;
A
#
# COMPACT_ATOMS: atom_id res chain seq x y z
N SER A 1 -8.84 -10.44 1.30
CA SER A 1 -10.12 -10.70 0.63
C SER A 1 -9.86 -11.42 -0.67
N ASP A 2 -10.76 -12.31 -1.10
CA ASP A 2 -10.62 -13.05 -2.36
C ASP A 2 -10.58 -12.13 -3.59
N ASP A 3 -11.18 -10.94 -3.48
CA ASP A 3 -11.19 -9.91 -4.51
C ASP A 3 -10.10 -8.84 -4.33
N PHE A 4 -9.10 -9.09 -3.47
CA PHE A 4 -8.04 -8.12 -3.19
C PHE A 4 -7.42 -7.52 -4.46
N THR A 5 -7.10 -6.23 -4.42
CA THR A 5 -6.41 -5.51 -5.50
C THR A 5 -5.25 -4.71 -4.96
N LEU A 6 -4.09 -4.85 -5.61
CA LEU A 6 -2.88 -4.09 -5.32
C LEU A 6 -2.49 -3.24 -6.54
N MET A 7 -2.40 -1.93 -6.32
CA MET A 7 -1.76 -0.98 -7.23
C MET A 7 -0.49 -0.48 -6.55
N SER A 8 0.65 -0.99 -7.01
CA SER A 8 1.96 -0.67 -6.42
C SER A 8 2.43 0.73 -6.84
N PRO A 9 3.28 1.39 -6.04
CA PRO A 9 3.80 2.73 -6.35
C PRO A 9 4.79 2.74 -7.53
N PHE A 10 5.08 1.58 -8.13
CA PHE A 10 5.92 1.43 -9.31
C PHE A 10 5.14 1.52 -10.64
N GLY A 11 3.82 1.72 -10.57
CA GLY A 11 2.94 1.65 -11.74
C GLY A 11 2.75 0.23 -12.25
N GLY A 12 2.44 0.09 -13.55
CA GLY A 12 2.21 -1.19 -14.21
C GLY A 12 0.80 -1.76 -14.01
N LYS A 13 0.62 -3.04 -14.37
CA LYS A 13 -0.67 -3.74 -14.27
C LYS A 13 -1.02 -4.00 -12.79
N PRO A 14 -2.24 -3.67 -12.34
CA PRO A 14 -2.70 -4.03 -11.00
C PRO A 14 -2.65 -5.54 -10.75
N THR A 15 -2.27 -5.95 -9.54
CA THR A 15 -2.25 -7.36 -9.12
C THR A 15 -3.55 -7.72 -8.40
N ARG A 16 -4.16 -8.85 -8.76
CA ARG A 16 -5.32 -9.41 -8.05
C ARG A 16 -4.88 -10.34 -6.90
N GLY A 17 -5.71 -10.47 -5.87
CA GLY A 17 -5.45 -11.32 -4.71
C GLY A 17 -5.18 -12.78 -5.07
N VAL A 18 -5.94 -13.32 -6.03
CA VAL A 18 -5.73 -14.68 -6.57
C VAL A 18 -4.35 -14.88 -7.22
N GLU A 19 -3.70 -13.79 -7.63
CA GLU A 19 -2.34 -13.82 -8.18
C GLU A 19 -1.29 -13.77 -7.07
N MET A 20 -1.63 -13.44 -5.82
CA MET A 20 -0.66 -13.24 -4.75
C MET A 20 -0.33 -14.54 -4.01
N THR A 21 0.42 -15.41 -4.69
CA THR A 21 0.92 -16.67 -4.15
C THR A 21 1.94 -16.44 -3.03
N SER A 22 2.23 -17.48 -2.23
CA SER A 22 3.24 -17.43 -1.18
C SER A 22 4.60 -16.97 -1.71
N GLU A 23 5.01 -17.44 -2.90
CA GLU A 23 6.28 -17.07 -3.52
C GLU A 23 6.34 -15.58 -3.87
N ARG A 24 5.21 -14.99 -4.28
CA ARG A 24 5.12 -13.55 -4.56
C ARG A 24 5.16 -12.73 -3.28
N TRP A 25 4.51 -13.18 -2.21
CA TRP A 25 4.63 -12.56 -0.89
C TRP A 25 6.07 -12.57 -0.40
N GLU A 26 6.74 -13.71 -0.49
CA GLU A 26 8.15 -13.80 -0.10
C GLU A 26 9.05 -12.95 -1.00
N ALA A 27 8.79 -12.91 -2.32
CA ALA A 27 9.52 -12.04 -3.23
C ALA A 27 9.37 -10.56 -2.83
N MET A 28 8.16 -10.15 -2.43
CA MET A 28 7.91 -8.81 -1.93
C MET A 28 8.66 -8.56 -0.61
N GLY A 29 8.69 -9.52 0.30
CA GLY A 29 9.48 -9.44 1.54
C GLY A 29 11.00 -9.41 1.33
N ARG A 30 11.50 -9.99 0.23
CA ARG A 30 12.91 -9.84 -0.18
C ARG A 30 13.17 -8.52 -0.88
N PHE A 31 12.16 -7.92 -1.50
CA PHE A 31 12.29 -6.70 -2.27
C PHE A 31 12.34 -5.45 -1.38
N PHE A 32 11.69 -5.49 -0.20
CA PHE A 32 11.78 -4.46 0.83
C PHE A 32 12.57 -4.98 2.04
N LYS A 33 13.66 -4.31 2.43
CA LYS A 33 14.52 -4.75 3.53
C LYS A 33 14.91 -3.61 4.45
N ASN A 34 15.25 -3.95 5.69
CA ASN A 34 15.88 -3.06 6.67
C ASN A 34 15.17 -1.70 6.80
N GLY A 35 13.83 -1.72 6.86
CA GLY A 35 13.04 -0.51 6.77
C GLY A 35 12.19 -0.21 8.00
N THR A 36 11.78 1.04 8.10
CA THR A 36 10.80 1.56 9.05
C THR A 36 9.61 2.13 8.28
N LEU A 37 8.43 2.09 8.91
CA LEU A 37 7.21 2.66 8.36
C LEU A 37 6.51 3.47 9.45
N GLU A 38 6.27 4.74 9.18
CA GLU A 38 5.34 5.57 9.93
C GLU A 38 4.09 5.83 9.06
N GLN A 39 2.90 5.73 9.65
CA GLN A 39 1.64 5.98 8.97
C GLN A 39 0.93 7.17 9.60
N GLU A 40 0.61 8.16 8.78
CA GLU A 40 -0.15 9.34 9.14
C GLU A 40 -1.56 9.20 8.56
N LEU A 41 -2.58 9.14 9.43
CA LEU A 41 -3.98 9.09 9.00
C LEU A 41 -4.44 10.50 8.61
N VAL A 42 -4.73 10.68 7.33
CA VAL A 42 -5.28 11.93 6.80
C VAL A 42 -6.79 11.97 6.96
N GLN A 43 -7.47 10.88 6.58
CA GLN A 43 -8.93 10.77 6.69
C GLN A 43 -9.37 9.31 6.76
N ALA A 44 -10.40 9.04 7.56
CA ALA A 44 -11.12 7.78 7.56
C ALA A 44 -12.57 7.99 7.11
N TYR A 45 -13.05 7.12 6.22
CA TYR A 45 -14.45 7.01 5.84
C TYR A 45 -14.95 5.64 6.26
N ALA A 46 -16.04 5.58 7.01
CA ALA A 46 -16.60 4.33 7.50
C ALA A 46 -18.04 4.15 7.04
N ALA A 47 -18.35 2.94 6.61
CA ALA A 47 -19.69 2.40 6.38
C ALA A 47 -19.84 1.10 7.20
N ALA A 48 -21.00 0.46 7.13
CA ALA A 48 -21.31 -0.71 7.96
C ALA A 48 -20.29 -1.85 7.83
N ASP A 49 -19.88 -2.16 6.61
CA ASP A 49 -19.00 -3.27 6.25
C ASP A 49 -17.75 -2.83 5.50
N MET A 50 -17.47 -1.52 5.46
CA MET A 50 -16.33 -0.96 4.72
C MET A 50 -15.68 0.20 5.47
N VAL A 51 -14.35 0.23 5.44
CA VAL A 51 -13.55 1.37 5.91
C VAL A 51 -12.57 1.76 4.80
N VAL A 52 -12.51 3.04 4.47
CA VAL A 52 -11.51 3.61 3.57
C VAL A 52 -10.60 4.52 4.38
N LEU A 53 -9.30 4.27 4.31
CA LEU A 53 -8.28 5.10 4.93
C LEU A 53 -7.48 5.81 3.85
N ALA A 54 -7.42 7.14 3.92
CA ALA A 54 -6.47 7.96 3.19
C ALA A 54 -5.29 8.24 4.12
N LEU A 55 -4.09 7.82 3.71
CA LEU A 55 -2.88 7.82 4.53
C LEU A 55 -1.72 8.51 3.80
N ILE A 56 -0.81 9.07 4.59
CA ILE A 56 0.58 9.31 4.17
C ILE A 56 1.45 8.26 4.87
N GLU A 57 2.18 7.45 4.09
CA GLU A 57 3.18 6.51 4.61
C GLU A 57 4.56 7.16 4.48
N ARG A 58 5.30 7.30 5.57
CA ARG A 58 6.71 7.73 5.57
C ARG A 58 7.57 6.50 5.77
N ALA A 59 7.87 5.83 4.65
CA ALA A 59 8.76 4.67 4.65
C ALA A 59 10.23 5.12 4.52
N HIS A 60 11.12 4.39 5.18
CA HIS A 60 12.57 4.47 4.98
C HIS A 60 13.09 3.05 4.89
N GLY A 61 13.95 2.72 3.92
CA GLY A 61 14.55 1.38 3.84
C GLY A 61 15.16 1.06 2.48
N GLU A 62 15.72 -0.14 2.37
CA GLU A 62 16.29 -0.67 1.13
C GLU A 62 15.17 -1.25 0.26
N VAL A 63 15.16 -0.87 -1.02
CA VAL A 63 14.11 -1.27 -1.95
C VAL A 63 14.73 -1.71 -3.27
N GLY A 64 14.39 -2.91 -3.72
CA GLY A 64 14.83 -3.42 -5.02
C GLY A 64 16.35 -3.51 -5.18
N GLY A 65 17.07 -3.68 -4.07
CA GLY A 65 18.54 -3.71 -4.05
C GLY A 65 19.22 -2.34 -4.03
N LEU A 66 18.45 -1.25 -3.94
CA LEU A 66 18.99 0.10 -3.75
C LEU A 66 19.34 0.35 -2.26
N PRO A 67 20.31 1.25 -1.97
CA PRO A 67 20.60 1.68 -0.61
C PRO A 67 19.37 2.24 0.12
N ALA A 68 19.43 2.26 1.45
CA ALA A 68 18.35 2.79 2.27
C ALA A 68 18.04 4.25 1.92
N GLN A 69 16.77 4.54 1.66
CA GLN A 69 16.30 5.85 1.22
C GLN A 69 14.89 6.14 1.74
N ASP A 70 14.59 7.42 1.92
CA ASP A 70 13.23 7.86 2.23
C ASP A 70 12.33 7.65 1.03
N TRP A 71 11.16 7.09 1.28
CA TRP A 71 10.16 6.84 0.27
C TRP A 71 8.76 7.13 0.78
N PRO A 72 8.38 8.42 0.86
CA PRO A 72 7.05 8.78 1.28
C PRO A 72 6.03 8.44 0.19
N LEU A 73 4.88 7.89 0.59
CA LEU A 73 3.79 7.48 -0.28
C LEU A 73 2.48 8.11 0.16
N ARG A 74 1.60 8.39 -0.79
CA ARG A 74 0.16 8.53 -0.54
C ARG A 74 -0.46 7.17 -0.70
N VAL A 75 -1.31 6.77 0.24
CA VAL A 75 -1.88 5.42 0.26
C VAL A 75 -3.38 5.47 0.52
N THR A 76 -4.13 4.76 -0.30
CA THR A 76 -5.53 4.42 -0.02
C THR A 76 -5.60 2.95 0.37
N LEU A 77 -6.11 2.69 1.57
CA LEU A 77 -6.45 1.35 2.03
C LEU A 77 -7.96 1.22 2.10
N VAL A 78 -8.52 0.17 1.50
CA VAL A 78 -9.92 -0.21 1.67
C VAL A 78 -9.97 -1.52 2.42
N TYR A 79 -10.62 -1.51 3.57
CA TYR A 79 -10.94 -2.69 4.34
C TYR A 79 -12.41 -3.02 4.16
N ARG A 80 -12.71 -4.30 4.00
CA ARG A 80 -14.06 -4.85 3.99
C ARG A 80 -14.21 -5.83 5.14
N ARG A 81 -15.38 -5.84 5.77
CA ARG A 81 -15.70 -6.78 6.84
C ARG A 81 -16.05 -8.14 6.24
N GLU A 82 -15.37 -9.19 6.68
CA GLU A 82 -15.63 -10.59 6.36
C GLU A 82 -15.93 -11.32 7.67
N GLY A 83 -17.21 -11.58 7.95
CA GLY A 83 -17.65 -12.09 9.24
C GLY A 83 -17.33 -11.12 10.39
N SER A 84 -16.48 -11.55 11.33
CA SER A 84 -16.01 -10.75 12.46
C SER A 84 -14.70 -9.99 12.18
N GLU A 85 -14.07 -10.21 11.03
CA GLU A 85 -12.74 -9.70 10.72
C GLU A 85 -12.77 -8.59 9.66
N TRP A 86 -11.80 -7.68 9.72
CA TRP A 86 -11.55 -6.72 8.66
C TRP A 86 -10.45 -7.25 7.76
N ARG A 87 -10.71 -7.34 6.46
CA ARG A 87 -9.75 -7.80 5.46
C ARG A 87 -9.45 -6.67 4.50
N LEU A 88 -8.19 -6.52 4.14
CA LEU A 88 -7.78 -5.57 3.10
C LEU A 88 -8.34 -6.04 1.76
N ALA A 89 -9.16 -5.20 1.13
CA ALA A 89 -9.78 -5.40 -0.16
C ALA A 89 -9.05 -4.61 -1.27
N HIS A 90 -8.46 -3.47 -0.92
CA HIS A 90 -7.67 -2.68 -1.87
C HIS A 90 -6.51 -1.98 -1.18
N ARG A 91 -5.35 -1.96 -1.86
CA ARG A 91 -4.25 -1.04 -1.57
C ARG A 91 -3.82 -0.37 -2.86
N HIS A 92 -3.85 0.95 -2.87
CA HIS A 92 -3.21 1.76 -3.88
C HIS A 92 -2.22 2.69 -3.20
N ALA A 93 -0.98 2.68 -3.68
CA ALA A 93 0.05 3.59 -3.23
C ALA A 93 0.69 4.28 -4.43
N ASP A 94 1.03 5.54 -4.28
CA ASP A 94 1.81 6.32 -5.24
C ASP A 94 2.85 7.17 -4.50
N PRO A 95 4.01 7.45 -5.11
CA PRO A 95 5.02 8.31 -4.49
C PRO A 95 4.44 9.67 -4.14
N LEU A 96 4.72 10.14 -2.92
CA LEU A 96 4.47 11.53 -2.52
C LEU A 96 5.47 12.42 -3.27
N ALA A 97 5.19 12.68 -4.54
CA ALA A 97 5.99 13.56 -5.37
C ALA A 97 5.86 15.01 -4.89
N ARG A 98 6.91 15.80 -5.08
CA ARG A 98 6.74 17.26 -5.14
C ARG A 98 5.80 17.55 -6.31
N GLY A 99 4.70 18.24 -6.05
CA GLY A 99 3.69 18.55 -7.07
C GLY A 99 4.32 19.23 -8.29
N ILE A 100 3.70 19.04 -9.46
CA ILE A 100 4.01 19.88 -10.62
C ILE A 100 3.53 21.29 -10.28
N SER A 101 4.45 22.25 -10.23
CA SER A 101 4.07 23.67 -10.14
C SER A 101 3.43 24.04 -11.47
N LEU A 102 2.14 24.36 -11.44
CA LEU A 102 1.47 25.05 -12.53
C LEU A 102 1.53 26.54 -12.17
N GLU A 103 2.59 27.21 -12.65
CA GLU A 103 2.58 28.67 -12.79
C GLU A 103 1.70 29.09 -13.98
#